data_AF-A0A2N2HUH0-F1
#
_entry.id   AF-A0A2N2HUH0-F1
#
_cell.length_a   1.000
_cell.length_b   1.000
_cell.length_c   1.000
_cell.angle_alpha   90.00
_cell.angle_beta   90.00
_cell.angle_gamma   90.00
#
_symmetry.space_group_name_H-M   'P 1'
#
loop_
_entity.id
_entity.type
_entity.pdbx_description
1 polymer ?
#
loop_
_entity_poly.entity_id
_entity_poly.type
_entity_poly.pdbx_seq_one_letter_code
_entity_poly.pdbx_strand_id
1 'polypeptide(L)'
;MPSEALSSLERLLARKKQLASLAVSLDGYARWGHGSDEGFAAEAWAELQEAPAIVAELEARIAHLQKSDPDVIVTWAEAHIELLRDYLARVPEGSTAAFVAREEQQKWRQVRDGVLDYVDENSVHVKPDKEVYERLFGFPPPTLHW
;
A
#
# COMPACT_ATOMS: atom_id res chain seq x y z
N MET A 1 18.83 7.51 4.56
CA MET A 1 18.43 6.64 3.44
C MET A 1 17.82 5.39 4.04
N PRO A 2 16.61 4.97 3.62
CA PRO A 2 15.99 3.75 4.11
C PRO A 2 16.85 2.52 3.78
N SER A 3 16.72 1.46 4.58
CA SER A 3 17.41 0.20 4.29
C SER A 3 16.83 -0.44 3.02
N GLU A 4 17.65 -1.24 2.34
CA GLU A 4 17.20 -1.98 1.17
C GLU A 4 16.07 -2.96 1.52
N ALA A 5 16.15 -3.60 2.68
CA ALA A 5 15.13 -4.54 3.16
C ALA A 5 13.76 -3.86 3.34
N LEU A 6 13.75 -2.68 3.97
CA LEU A 6 12.53 -1.87 4.15
C LEU A 6 11.98 -1.40 2.81
N SER A 7 12.86 -0.89 1.93
CA SER A 7 12.46 -0.41 0.61
C SER A 7 11.90 -1.54 -0.27
N SER A 8 12.50 -2.73 -0.22
CA SER A 8 12.03 -3.93 -0.93
C SER A 8 10.66 -4.38 -0.44
N LEU A 9 10.45 -4.38 0.88
CA LEU A 9 9.17 -4.75 1.48
C LEU A 9 8.06 -3.78 1.07
N GLU A 10 8.34 -2.47 1.13
CA GLU A 10 7.37 -1.45 0.72
C GLU A 10 7.06 -1.53 -0.78
N ARG A 11 8.01 -1.88 -1.64
CA ARG A 11 7.74 -2.07 -3.08
C ARG A 11 6.73 -3.18 -3.35
N LEU A 12 6.80 -4.28 -2.59
CA LEU A 12 5.83 -5.38 -2.70
C LEU A 12 4.44 -4.93 -2.25
N LEU A 13 4.33 -4.21 -1.13
CA LEU A 13 3.05 -3.65 -0.69
C LEU A 13 2.51 -2.62 -1.70
N ALA A 14 3.36 -1.73 -2.22
CA ALA A 14 3.00 -0.75 -3.22
C ALA A 14 2.50 -1.42 -4.52
N ARG A 15 3.18 -2.44 -5.03
CA ARG A 15 2.74 -3.20 -6.21
C ARG A 15 1.41 -3.91 -5.96
N LYS A 16 1.22 -4.52 -4.78
CA LYS A 16 -0.07 -5.10 -4.38
C LYS A 16 -1.20 -4.06 -4.43
N LYS A 17 -0.97 -2.84 -3.94
CA LYS A 17 -1.95 -1.74 -4.01
C LYS A 17 -2.27 -1.33 -5.45
N GLN A 18 -1.26 -1.26 -6.32
CA GLN A 18 -1.46 -0.95 -7.74
C GLN A 18 -2.32 -2.00 -8.43
N LEU A 19 -2.04 -3.29 -8.20
CA LEU A 19 -2.83 -4.38 -8.78
C LEU A 19 -4.26 -4.40 -8.24
N ALA A 20 -4.47 -4.14 -6.94
CA ALA A 20 -5.82 -4.03 -6.38
C ALA A 20 -6.61 -2.87 -7.00
N SER A 21 -5.95 -1.72 -7.18
CA SER A 21 -6.53 -0.55 -7.84
C SER A 21 -6.89 -0.83 -9.30
N LEU A 22 -5.99 -1.48 -10.04
CA LEU A 22 -6.22 -1.89 -11.43
C LEU A 22 -7.41 -2.86 -11.56
N ALA A 23 -7.57 -3.78 -10.62
CA ALA A 23 -8.71 -4.70 -10.59
C ALA A 23 -10.05 -3.96 -10.44
N VAL A 24 -10.10 -2.91 -9.62
CA VAL A 24 -11.30 -2.05 -9.48
C VAL A 24 -11.58 -1.30 -10.77
N SER A 25 -10.56 -0.73 -11.43
CA SER A 25 -10.72 -0.06 -12.72
C SER A 25 -11.24 -1.01 -13.80
N LEU A 26 -10.74 -2.25 -13.84
CA LEU A 26 -11.22 -3.28 -14.77
C LEU A 26 -12.67 -3.71 -14.50
N ASP A 27 -13.08 -3.86 -13.24
CA ASP A 27 -14.49 -4.15 -12.92
C ASP A 27 -15.39 -2.99 -13.39
N GLY A 28 -14.95 -1.74 -13.19
CA GLY A 28 -15.63 -0.55 -13.73
C GLY A 28 -15.72 -0.57 -15.26
N TYR A 29 -14.63 -0.87 -15.95
CA TYR A 29 -14.58 -1.01 -17.41
C TYR A 29 -15.50 -2.15 -17.90
N ALA A 30 -15.48 -3.32 -17.26
CA ALA A 30 -16.32 -4.45 -17.65
C ALA A 30 -17.82 -4.14 -17.50
N ARG A 31 -18.20 -3.32 -16.52
CA ARG A 31 -19.60 -2.95 -16.28
C ARG A 31 -20.09 -1.79 -17.15
N TRP A 32 -19.23 -0.81 -17.44
CA TRP A 32 -19.65 0.47 -18.02
C TRP A 32 -18.84 0.93 -19.24
N GLY A 33 -17.75 0.23 -19.58
CA GLY A 33 -16.86 0.56 -20.70
C GLY A 33 -17.47 0.16 -22.04
N HIS A 34 -17.76 1.15 -22.89
CA HIS A 34 -18.19 0.92 -24.27
C HIS A 34 -17.08 1.28 -25.26
N GLY A 35 -16.35 0.25 -25.72
CA GLY A 35 -15.99 0.10 -27.14
C GLY A 35 -14.84 0.90 -27.76
N SER A 36 -13.86 1.43 -27.00
CA SER A 36 -12.68 2.07 -27.64
C SER A 36 -11.31 1.73 -27.08
N ASP A 37 -11.20 0.91 -26.03
CA ASP A 37 -9.92 0.66 -25.35
C ASP A 37 -9.69 -0.83 -25.02
N GLU A 38 -9.86 -1.70 -26.03
CA GLU A 38 -9.62 -3.15 -25.90
C GLU A 38 -8.16 -3.47 -25.52
N GLY A 39 -7.21 -2.62 -25.91
CA GLY A 39 -5.79 -2.76 -25.55
C GLY A 39 -5.54 -2.61 -24.05
N PHE A 40 -6.15 -1.60 -23.42
CA PHE A 40 -6.07 -1.38 -21.97
C PHE A 40 -6.57 -2.59 -21.18
N ALA A 41 -7.72 -3.17 -21.56
CA ALA A 41 -8.29 -4.31 -20.85
C ALA A 41 -7.38 -5.55 -20.93
N ALA A 42 -6.81 -5.85 -22.10
CA ALA A 42 -5.93 -7.00 -22.27
C ALA A 42 -4.62 -6.87 -21.49
N GLU A 43 -3.99 -5.70 -21.52
CA GLU A 43 -2.76 -5.41 -20.76
C GLU A 43 -3.02 -5.47 -19.26
N ALA A 44 -4.11 -4.85 -18.80
CA ALA A 44 -4.48 -4.87 -17.38
C ALA A 44 -4.81 -6.28 -16.87
N TRP A 45 -5.49 -7.11 -17.67
CA TRP A 45 -5.74 -8.51 -17.31
C TRP A 45 -4.47 -9.34 -17.18
N ALA A 46 -3.47 -9.08 -18.05
CA ALA A 46 -2.18 -9.74 -17.99
C ALA A 46 -1.42 -9.34 -16.71
N GLU A 47 -1.41 -8.05 -16.35
CA GLU A 47 -0.78 -7.58 -15.11
C GLU A 47 -1.42 -8.18 -13.84
N LEU A 48 -2.75 -8.34 -13.81
CA LEU A 48 -3.44 -8.93 -12.66
C LEU A 48 -3.07 -10.40 -12.40
N GLN A 49 -2.55 -11.13 -13.39
CA GLN A 49 -2.07 -12.50 -13.17
C GLN A 49 -0.90 -12.55 -12.19
N GLU A 50 -0.17 -11.44 -12.00
CA GLU A 50 0.94 -11.34 -11.05
C GLU A 50 0.47 -11.18 -9.59
N ALA A 51 -0.78 -10.78 -9.35
CA ALA A 51 -1.25 -10.41 -8.01
C ALA A 51 -1.07 -11.52 -6.97
N PRO A 52 -1.40 -12.80 -7.23
CA PRO A 52 -1.17 -13.87 -6.27
C PRO A 52 0.32 -14.07 -5.93
N ALA A 53 1.21 -13.91 -6.93
CA ALA A 53 2.64 -14.06 -6.73
C ALA A 53 3.21 -12.92 -5.87
N ILE A 54 2.78 -11.68 -6.11
CA ILE A 54 3.19 -10.52 -5.30
C ILE A 54 2.73 -10.65 -3.85
N VAL A 55 1.51 -11.13 -3.61
CA VAL A 55 1.00 -11.38 -2.26
C VAL A 55 1.83 -12.46 -1.56
N ALA A 56 2.08 -13.58 -2.24
CA ALA A 56 2.89 -14.67 -1.67
C ALA A 56 4.33 -14.23 -1.38
N GLU A 57 4.93 -13.41 -2.25
CA GLU A 57 6.28 -12.86 -2.04
C GLU A 57 6.31 -11.89 -0.85
N LEU A 58 5.31 -11.00 -0.73
CA LEU A 58 5.17 -10.10 0.41
C LEU A 58 5.09 -10.88 1.73
N GLU A 59 4.19 -11.85 1.81
CA GLU A 59 3.99 -12.67 3.00
C GLU A 59 5.24 -13.48 3.37
N ALA A 60 5.89 -14.09 2.37
CA ALA A 60 7.14 -14.82 2.58
C ALA A 60 8.26 -13.90 3.07
N ARG A 61 8.35 -12.67 2.53
CA ARG A 61 9.35 -11.68 2.93
C ARG A 61 9.13 -11.20 4.36
N ILE A 62 7.88 -10.93 4.75
CA ILE A 62 7.50 -10.58 6.12
C ILE A 62 7.86 -11.72 7.07
N ALA A 63 7.43 -12.94 6.78
CA ALA A 63 7.70 -14.11 7.62
C ALA A 63 9.19 -14.41 7.78
N HIS A 64 10.00 -14.12 6.75
CA HIS A 64 11.46 -14.19 6.84
C HIS A 64 12.01 -13.10 7.77
N LEU A 65 11.66 -11.83 7.54
CA LEU A 65 12.16 -10.69 8.31
C LEU A 65 11.74 -10.76 9.79
N GLN A 66 10.53 -11.20 10.11
CA GLN A 66 10.10 -11.43 11.50
C GLN A 66 11.04 -12.39 12.26
N LYS A 67 11.74 -13.29 11.58
CA LYS A 67 12.68 -14.25 12.19
C LYS A 67 14.13 -13.77 12.12
N SER A 68 14.55 -13.17 11.01
CA SER A 68 15.95 -12.83 10.76
C SER A 68 16.32 -11.42 11.20
N ASP A 69 15.40 -10.46 11.09
CA ASP A 69 15.61 -9.05 11.38
C ASP A 69 14.28 -8.33 11.70
N PRO A 70 13.70 -8.58 12.89
CA PRO A 70 12.37 -8.05 13.26
C PRO A 70 12.35 -6.52 13.35
N ASP A 71 13.50 -5.88 13.56
CA ASP A 71 13.62 -4.41 13.63
C ASP A 71 13.24 -3.75 12.31
N VAL A 72 13.41 -4.45 11.17
CA VAL A 72 12.95 -3.96 9.86
C VAL A 72 11.43 -3.84 9.82
N ILE A 73 10.70 -4.80 10.40
CA ILE A 73 9.23 -4.76 10.44
C ILE A 73 8.73 -3.63 11.35
N VAL A 74 9.39 -3.44 12.50
CA VAL A 74 9.11 -2.32 13.41
C VAL A 74 9.33 -1.00 12.69
N THR A 75 10.49 -0.82 12.04
CA THR A 75 10.83 0.40 11.30
C THR A 75 9.85 0.66 10.15
N TRP A 76 9.46 -0.39 9.44
CA TRP A 76 8.47 -0.31 8.36
C TRP A 76 7.11 0.16 8.86
N ALA A 77 6.62 -0.42 9.96
CA ALA A 77 5.37 0.00 10.59
C ALA A 77 5.44 1.44 11.14
N GLU A 78 6.58 1.84 11.72
CA GLU A 78 6.78 3.21 12.21
C GLU A 78 6.78 4.25 11.08
N ALA A 79 7.36 3.93 9.92
CA ALA A 79 7.31 4.79 8.74
C ALA A 79 5.86 5.03 8.28
N HIS A 80 5.01 4.00 8.27
CA HIS A 80 3.59 4.14 7.95
C HIS A 80 2.81 4.94 9.00
N ILE A 81 3.11 4.74 10.29
CA ILE A 81 2.55 5.56 11.37
C ILE A 81 2.91 7.03 11.20
N GLU A 82 4.15 7.33 10.78
CA GLU A 82 4.61 8.69 10.49
C GLU A 82 3.88 9.30 9.30
N LEU A 83 3.70 8.55 8.20
CA LEU A 83 2.91 8.99 7.04
C LEU A 83 1.48 9.34 7.42
N LEU A 84 0.83 8.49 8.20
CA LEU A 84 -0.53 8.70 8.65
C LEU A 84 -0.64 9.88 9.61
N ARG A 85 0.38 10.10 10.44
CA ARG A 85 0.44 11.28 11.32
C ARG A 85 0.51 12.58 10.52
N ASP A 86 1.35 12.62 9.50
CA ASP A 86 1.46 13.76 8.59
C ASP A 86 0.17 13.98 7.78
N TYR A 87 -0.45 12.92 7.29
CA TYR A 87 -1.75 12.99 6.63
C TYR A 87 -2.84 13.54 7.55
N LEU A 88 -2.93 13.02 8.78
CA LEU A 88 -3.90 13.44 9.79
C LEU A 88 -3.76 14.91 10.19
N ALA A 89 -2.56 15.47 10.11
CA ALA A 89 -2.32 16.89 10.39
C ALA A 89 -2.92 17.84 9.34
N ARG A 90 -3.25 17.33 8.14
CA ARG A 90 -3.68 18.14 6.99
C ARG A 90 -5.16 17.95 6.62
N VAL A 91 -5.79 16.89 7.11
CA VAL A 91 -7.21 16.62 6.84
C VAL A 91 -8.12 17.20 7.92
N PRO A 92 -9.35 17.65 7.57
CA PRO A 92 -10.30 18.13 8.55
C PRO A 92 -10.66 17.06 9.58
N GLU A 93 -10.61 17.45 10.86
CA GLU A 93 -11.07 16.60 11.95
C GLU A 93 -12.56 16.24 11.78
N GLY A 94 -12.90 14.97 12.01
CA GLY A 94 -14.27 14.45 11.85
C GLY A 94 -14.64 14.02 10.42
N SER A 95 -13.76 14.22 9.44
CA SER A 95 -13.97 13.69 8.08
C SER A 95 -13.84 12.16 8.04
N THR A 96 -14.47 11.52 7.05
CA THR A 96 -14.28 10.09 6.76
C THR A 96 -12.80 9.75 6.54
N ALA A 97 -12.05 10.62 5.86
CA ALA A 97 -10.61 10.46 5.67
C ALA A 97 -9.84 10.42 6.99
N ALA A 98 -10.16 11.31 7.94
CA ALA A 98 -9.55 11.31 9.26
C ALA A 98 -9.91 10.06 10.08
N PHE A 99 -11.16 9.57 9.97
CA PHE A 99 -11.58 8.33 10.61
C PHE A 99 -10.79 7.12 10.08
N VAL A 100 -10.76 6.94 8.77
CA VAL A 100 -10.07 5.82 8.11
C VAL A 100 -8.57 5.85 8.40
N ALA A 101 -7.92 7.03 8.32
CA ALA A 101 -6.51 7.16 8.62
C ALA A 101 -6.16 6.84 10.09
N ARG A 102 -7.05 7.11 11.05
CA ARG A 102 -6.86 6.72 12.46
C ARG A 102 -6.99 5.20 12.66
N GLU A 103 -7.96 4.58 12.00
CA GLU A 103 -8.09 3.11 12.02
C GLU A 103 -6.85 2.44 11.41
N GLU A 104 -6.40 2.94 10.26
CA GLU A 104 -5.19 2.45 9.59
C GLU A 104 -3.95 2.63 10.48
N GLN A 105 -3.81 3.79 11.14
CA GLN A 105 -2.70 4.05 12.05
C GLN A 105 -2.71 3.06 13.23
N GLN A 106 -3.89 2.70 13.74
CA GLN A 106 -3.99 1.71 14.80
C GLN A 106 -3.63 0.30 14.32
N LYS A 107 -3.97 -0.08 13.08
CA LYS A 107 -3.54 -1.35 12.48
C LYS A 107 -2.02 -1.39 12.29
N TRP A 108 -1.40 -0.30 11.87
CA TRP A 108 0.06 -0.24 11.76
C TRP A 108 0.76 -0.35 13.12
N ARG A 109 0.16 0.18 14.20
CA ARG A 109 0.66 -0.10 15.56
C ARG A 109 0.58 -1.59 15.91
N GLN A 110 -0.45 -2.30 15.46
CA GLN A 110 -0.54 -3.75 15.64
C GLN A 110 0.54 -4.50 14.85
N VAL A 111 0.93 -4.02 13.66
CA VAL A 111 2.08 -4.59 12.93
C VAL A 111 3.38 -4.37 13.70
N ARG A 112 3.62 -3.15 14.17
CA ARG A 112 4.78 -2.81 15.02
C ARG A 112 4.87 -3.71 16.25
N ASP A 113 3.73 -4.00 16.87
CA ASP A 113 3.62 -4.80 18.09
C ASP A 113 3.57 -6.31 17.81
N GLY A 114 3.72 -6.74 16.55
CA GLY A 114 3.75 -8.16 16.14
C GLY A 114 2.42 -8.89 16.19
N VAL A 115 1.30 -8.16 16.18
CA VAL A 115 -0.07 -8.70 16.20
C VAL A 115 -0.62 -8.94 14.79
N LEU A 116 -0.25 -8.09 13.84
CA LEU A 116 -0.59 -8.22 12.42
C LEU A 116 0.69 -8.35 11.58
N ASP A 117 0.61 -9.03 10.44
CA ASP A 117 1.73 -9.14 9.51
C ASP A 117 1.90 -7.87 8.67
N TYR A 118 0.80 -7.30 8.17
CA TYR A 118 0.74 -6.03 7.44
C TYR A 118 -0.68 -5.47 7.43
N VAL A 119 -0.86 -4.28 6.85
CA VAL A 119 -2.16 -3.60 6.74
C VAL A 119 -2.62 -3.54 5.28
N ASP A 120 -3.89 -3.91 5.04
CA ASP A 120 -4.58 -3.57 3.79
C ASP A 120 -5.02 -2.10 3.83
N GLU A 121 -4.21 -1.24 3.21
CA GLU A 121 -4.36 0.22 3.27
C GLU A 121 -5.53 0.74 2.42
N ASN A 122 -6.25 1.72 2.94
CA ASN A 122 -7.38 2.31 2.24
C ASN A 122 -6.95 3.50 1.39
N SER A 123 -6.50 3.18 0.18
CA SER A 123 -5.96 4.18 -0.75
C SER A 123 -7.00 5.10 -1.39
N VAL A 124 -8.30 4.83 -1.17
CA VAL A 124 -9.40 5.71 -1.61
C VAL A 124 -9.50 6.93 -0.71
N HIS A 125 -9.37 6.72 0.61
CA HIS A 125 -9.55 7.76 1.62
C HIS A 125 -8.25 8.30 2.21
N VAL A 126 -7.14 7.60 2.05
CA VAL A 126 -5.83 7.98 2.56
C VAL A 126 -4.88 8.21 1.38
N LYS A 127 -4.48 9.47 1.21
CA LYS A 127 -3.53 9.90 0.17
C LYS A 127 -2.30 10.51 0.84
N PRO A 128 -1.29 9.70 1.19
CA PRO A 128 -0.10 10.19 1.89
C PRO A 128 0.64 11.24 1.07
N ASP A 129 1.40 12.10 1.75
CA ASP A 129 2.26 13.05 1.06
C ASP A 129 3.34 12.34 0.24
N LYS A 130 3.56 12.81 -0.99
CA LYS A 130 4.60 12.24 -1.85
C LYS A 130 6.01 12.46 -1.27
N GLU A 131 6.32 13.66 -0.80
CA GLU A 131 7.66 14.00 -0.30
C GLU A 131 7.97 13.24 0.99
N VAL A 132 6.98 13.10 1.88
CA VAL A 132 7.12 12.30 3.10
C VAL A 132 7.31 10.82 2.77
N TYR A 133 6.55 10.29 1.81
CA TYR A 133 6.67 8.90 1.37
C TYR A 133 8.05 8.62 0.75
N GLU A 134 8.51 9.48 -0.16
CA GLU A 134 9.84 9.37 -0.77
C GLU A 134 10.97 9.47 0.26
N ARG A 135 10.85 10.34 1.26
CA ARG A 135 11.82 10.44 2.36
C ARG A 135 11.91 9.14 3.16
N LEU A 136 10.77 8.51 3.44
CA LEU A 136 10.69 7.32 4.29
C LEU A 136 11.07 6.03 3.55
N PHE A 137 10.72 5.91 2.27
CA PHE A 137 10.86 4.66 1.51
C PHE A 137 11.85 4.74 0.34
N GLY A 138 12.30 5.94 -0.03
CA GLY A 138 13.32 6.13 -1.06
C GLY A 138 12.80 6.00 -2.50
N PHE A 139 11.49 5.98 -2.69
CA PHE A 139 10.83 5.96 -4.01
C PHE A 139 9.43 6.57 -3.91
N PRO A 140 8.81 7.03 -5.01
CA PRO A 140 7.48 7.64 -5.00
C PRO A 140 6.38 6.66 -4.56
N PRO A 141 5.26 7.15 -3.99
CA PRO A 141 4.10 6.32 -3.73
C PRO A 141 3.56 5.71 -5.03
N PRO A 142 2.90 4.54 -4.96
CA PRO A 142 2.34 3.91 -6.14
C PRO A 142 1.34 4.85 -6.85
N THR A 143 1.43 4.91 -8.17
CA THR A 143 0.35 5.48 -8.99
C THR A 143 -0.81 4.50 -8.99
N LEU A 144 -2.01 4.98 -8.67
CA LEU A 144 -3.19 4.16 -8.52
C LEU A 144 -4.26 4.61 -9.54
N HIS A 145 -4.93 3.65 -10.14
CA HIS A 145 -5.98 3.79 -11.14
C HIS A 145 -7.34 3.92 -10.44
N TRP A 146 -7.92 5.11 -10.45
CA TRP A 146 -9.29 5.37 -9.97
C TRP A 146 -10.00 6.32 -10.92
#